data_AF-A0A2A2AYM8-F1
#
_entry.id   AF-A0A2A2AYM8-F1
#
_cell.length_a   1.000
_cell.length_b   1.000
_cell.length_c   1.000
_cell.angle_alpha   90.00
_cell.angle_beta   90.00
_cell.angle_gamma   90.00
#
_symmetry.space_group_name_H-M   'P 1'
#
loop_
_entity.id
_entity.type
_entity.pdbx_description
1 polymer ?
#
loop_
_entity_poly.entity_id
_entity_poly.type
_entity_poly.pdbx_seq_one_letter_code
_entity_poly.pdbx_strand_id
1 'polypeptide(L)'
;MTPMLRKILLVILAAAAVLALLAVALREPTQLVATASASQGPLTVSFTEEGRTRIRQRYVLSAPVAGQLRRIALQVGDAVQAGQTLAEIEPATSGLLDARTRSQLQAQLRGAQATLAASRQRSAAAQAELQL
;
A
#
# COMPACT_ATOMS: atom_id res chain seq x y z
N MET A 1 -56.29 -78.91 -39.85
CA MET A 1 -55.77 -77.53 -39.93
C MET A 1 -54.28 -77.56 -39.66
N THR A 2 -53.49 -77.11 -40.63
CA THR A 2 -52.08 -77.46 -40.84
C THR A 2 -51.17 -77.00 -39.69
N PRO A 3 -50.30 -77.87 -39.15
CA PRO A 3 -49.39 -77.56 -38.03
C PRO A 3 -48.36 -76.46 -38.39
N MET A 4 -48.20 -76.16 -39.68
CA MET A 4 -47.34 -75.11 -40.20
C MET A 4 -47.81 -73.70 -39.81
N LEU A 5 -49.12 -73.42 -39.79
CA LEU A 5 -49.64 -72.07 -39.51
C LEU A 5 -49.44 -71.67 -38.04
N ARG A 6 -49.63 -72.62 -37.12
CA ARG A 6 -49.38 -72.41 -35.67
C ARG A 6 -47.89 -72.15 -35.40
N LYS A 7 -47.00 -72.87 -36.10
CA LYS A 7 -45.55 -72.69 -35.97
C LYS A 7 -45.10 -71.33 -36.50
N ILE A 8 -45.65 -70.88 -37.62
CA ILE A 8 -45.38 -69.54 -38.18
C ILE A 8 -45.86 -68.44 -37.24
N LEU A 9 -47.07 -68.57 -36.68
CA LEU A 9 -47.60 -67.58 -35.73
C LEU A 9 -46.74 -67.48 -34.46
N LEU A 10 -46.27 -68.61 -33.94
CA LEU A 10 -45.36 -68.64 -32.78
C LEU A 10 -44.01 -67.99 -33.09
N VAL A 11 -43.46 -68.20 -34.29
CA VAL A 11 -42.20 -67.56 -34.72
C VAL A 11 -42.36 -66.05 -34.86
N ILE A 12 -43.47 -65.57 -35.43
CA ILE A 12 -43.76 -64.14 -35.55
C ILE A 12 -43.91 -63.51 -34.16
N LEU A 13 -44.62 -64.18 -33.25
CA LEU A 13 -44.79 -63.70 -31.88
C LEU A 13 -43.45 -63.64 -31.13
N ALA A 14 -42.60 -64.65 -31.30
CA ALA A 14 -41.26 -64.67 -30.73
C ALA A 14 -40.38 -63.55 -31.31
N ALA A 15 -40.42 -63.34 -32.62
CA ALA A 15 -39.67 -62.26 -33.28
C ALA A 15 -40.15 -60.87 -32.82
N ALA A 16 -41.46 -60.67 -32.70
CA ALA A 16 -42.04 -59.44 -32.17
C ALA A 16 -41.65 -59.20 -30.71
N ALA A 17 -41.64 -60.24 -29.88
CA ALA A 17 -41.19 -60.16 -28.49
C ALA A 17 -39.70 -59.78 -28.39
N VAL A 18 -38.86 -60.39 -29.23
CA VAL A 18 -37.43 -60.05 -29.30
C VAL A 18 -37.22 -58.60 -29.74
N LEU A 19 -37.94 -58.14 -30.77
CA LEU A 19 -37.88 -56.75 -31.23
C LEU A 19 -38.35 -55.76 -30.16
N ALA A 20 -39.40 -56.09 -29.41
CA ALA A 20 -39.90 -55.26 -28.32
C ALA A 20 -38.88 -55.17 -27.16
N LEU A 21 -38.24 -56.28 -26.81
CA LEU A 21 -37.20 -56.30 -25.78
C LEU A 21 -35.97 -55.48 -26.18
N LEU A 22 -35.53 -55.60 -27.44
CA LEU A 22 -34.45 -54.78 -28.00
C LEU A 22 -34.83 -53.29 -27.94
N ALA A 23 -36.05 -52.92 -28.33
CA ALA A 23 -36.49 -51.52 -28.30
C ALA A 23 -36.49 -50.92 -26.88
N VAL A 24 -36.76 -51.72 -25.84
CA VAL A 24 -36.69 -51.27 -24.44
C VAL A 24 -35.24 -51.24 -23.93
N ALA A 25 -34.42 -52.21 -24.30
CA ALA A 25 -33.02 -52.28 -23.87
C ALA A 25 -32.14 -51.18 -24.49
N LEU A 26 -32.44 -50.77 -25.72
CA LEU A 26 -31.75 -49.66 -26.40
C LEU A 26 -32.29 -48.28 -26.01
N ARG A 27 -33.34 -48.17 -25.18
CA ARG A 27 -33.75 -46.88 -24.63
C ARG A 27 -32.72 -46.40 -23.63
N GLU A 28 -32.22 -45.19 -23.85
CA GLU A 28 -31.29 -44.55 -22.92
C GLU A 28 -31.94 -44.36 -21.54
N PRO A 29 -31.22 -44.68 -20.44
CA PRO A 29 -31.74 -44.47 -19.10
C PRO A 29 -31.89 -42.96 -18.84
N THR A 30 -33.08 -42.55 -18.40
CA THR A 30 -33.33 -41.16 -18.04
C THR A 30 -32.65 -40.86 -16.70
N GLN A 31 -31.62 -40.02 -16.75
CA GLN A 31 -30.89 -39.61 -15.56
C GLN A 31 -31.63 -38.45 -14.89
N LEU A 32 -32.03 -38.65 -13.63
CA LEU A 32 -32.64 -37.60 -12.80
C LEU A 32 -31.57 -36.55 -12.48
N VAL A 33 -31.73 -35.35 -13.05
CA VAL A 33 -30.87 -34.20 -12.78
C VAL A 33 -31.58 -33.20 -11.87
N ALA A 34 -30.88 -32.69 -10.87
CA ALA A 34 -31.38 -31.61 -10.04
C ALA A 34 -31.33 -30.32 -10.85
N THR A 35 -32.50 -29.71 -11.08
CA THR A 35 -32.62 -28.40 -11.74
C THR A 35 -33.08 -27.36 -10.73
N ALA A 36 -32.68 -26.12 -10.97
CA ALA A 36 -33.12 -24.96 -10.20
C ALA A 36 -33.53 -23.84 -11.16
N SER A 37 -34.53 -23.06 -10.77
CA SER A 37 -34.98 -21.89 -11.54
C SER A 37 -33.96 -20.77 -11.42
N ALA A 38 -33.45 -20.29 -12.55
CA ALA A 38 -32.57 -19.12 -12.60
C ALA A 38 -33.38 -17.83 -12.76
N SER A 39 -33.03 -16.80 -12.01
CA SER A 39 -33.60 -15.45 -12.12
C SER A 39 -32.51 -14.42 -12.34
N GLN A 40 -32.81 -13.38 -13.12
CA GLN A 40 -31.90 -12.26 -13.33
C GLN A 40 -32.11 -11.19 -12.25
N GLY A 41 -31.02 -10.67 -11.71
CA GLY A 41 -31.02 -9.61 -10.71
C GLY A 41 -29.65 -8.94 -10.62
N PRO A 42 -29.54 -7.78 -9.98
CA PRO A 42 -28.27 -7.09 -9.82
C PRO A 42 -27.31 -7.92 -8.98
N LEU A 43 -26.14 -8.23 -9.54
CA LEU A 43 -25.04 -8.90 -8.83
C LEU A 43 -24.03 -7.83 -8.42
N THR A 44 -23.83 -7.64 -7.12
CA THR A 44 -22.80 -6.75 -6.59
C THR A 44 -21.59 -7.57 -6.16
N VAL A 45 -20.45 -7.31 -6.77
CA VAL A 45 -19.16 -7.86 -6.36
C VAL A 45 -18.50 -6.84 -5.45
N SER A 46 -18.36 -7.18 -4.17
CA SER A 46 -17.64 -6.36 -3.19
C SER A 46 -16.25 -6.91 -2.96
N PHE A 47 -15.29 -6.01 -2.76
CA PHE A 47 -13.93 -6.35 -2.38
C PHE A 47 -13.67 -5.82 -0.97
N THR A 48 -13.19 -6.71 -0.08
CA THR A 48 -12.94 -6.38 1.32
C THR A 48 -11.45 -6.28 1.55
N GLU A 49 -10.99 -5.09 1.90
CA GLU A 49 -9.60 -4.82 2.29
C GLU A 49 -9.53 -4.16 3.67
N GLU A 50 -8.39 -4.34 4.33
CA GLU A 50 -8.08 -3.64 5.57
C GLU A 50 -7.75 -2.17 5.29
N GLY A 51 -8.69 -1.28 5.62
CA GLY A 51 -8.43 0.16 5.65
C GLY A 51 -7.76 0.58 6.96
N ARG A 52 -6.67 1.36 6.88
CA ARG A 52 -6.11 2.08 8.03
C ARG A 52 -6.37 3.58 7.88
N THR A 53 -7.06 4.18 8.83
CA THR A 53 -7.23 5.64 8.88
C THR A 53 -5.90 6.27 9.31
N ARG A 54 -5.41 7.24 8.53
CA ARG A 54 -4.19 8.00 8.86
C ARG A 54 -4.50 9.47 9.00
N ILE A 55 -3.99 10.08 10.06
CA ILE A 55 -4.00 11.53 10.23
C ILE A 55 -3.13 12.14 9.13
N ARG A 56 -3.70 13.02 8.29
CA ARG A 56 -3.03 13.59 7.11
C ARG A 56 -1.79 14.42 7.49
N GLN A 57 -1.86 15.15 8.60
CA GLN A 57 -0.88 16.16 8.98
C GLN A 57 -0.44 15.97 10.43
N ARG A 58 0.46 15.00 10.64
CA ARG A 58 1.12 14.82 11.93
C ARG A 58 2.52 15.42 11.87
N TYR A 59 2.78 16.41 12.71
CA TYR A 59 4.07 17.05 12.84
C TYR A 59 4.73 16.64 14.16
N VAL A 60 6.04 16.37 14.11
CA VAL A 60 6.87 16.19 15.30
C VAL A 60 7.60 17.51 15.51
N LEU A 61 7.41 18.11 16.67
CA LEU A 61 8.09 19.34 17.05
C LEU A 61 9.34 18.98 17.85
N SER A 62 10.47 19.51 17.41
CA SER A 62 11.76 19.30 18.05
C SER A 62 12.28 20.61 18.62
N ALA A 63 12.94 20.54 19.78
CA ALA A 63 13.59 21.70 20.38
C ALA A 63 14.74 22.19 19.47
N PRO A 64 14.80 23.49 19.11
CA PRO A 64 15.86 24.03 18.25
C PRO A 64 17.21 24.17 19.00
N VAL A 65 17.17 24.24 20.34
CA VAL A 65 18.34 24.42 21.19
C VAL A 65 18.27 23.44 22.37
N ALA A 66 19.44 23.04 22.88
CA ALA A 66 19.53 22.29 24.12
C ALA A 66 19.25 23.22 25.31
N GLY A 67 18.47 22.76 26.28
CA GLY A 67 18.07 23.59 27.41
C GLY A 67 17.05 22.92 28.32
N GLN A 68 16.57 23.67 29.31
CA GLN A 68 15.51 23.25 30.20
C GLN A 68 14.16 23.74 29.68
N LEU A 69 13.20 22.84 29.56
CA LEU A 69 11.86 23.18 29.13
C LEU A 69 11.09 23.81 30.29
N ARG A 70 10.57 25.03 30.11
CA ARG A 70 9.64 25.63 31.08
C ARG A 70 8.32 24.85 31.05
N ARG A 71 7.53 24.99 32.12
CA ARG A 71 6.23 24.32 32.22
C ARG A 71 5.36 24.70 31.02
N ILE A 72 4.93 23.69 30.26
CA ILE A 72 3.97 23.87 29.16
C ILE A 72 2.60 24.21 29.76
N ALA A 73 2.01 25.31 29.30
CA ALA A 73 0.67 25.73 29.74
C ALA A 73 -0.47 25.00 28.98
N LEU A 74 -0.19 24.54 27.76
CA LEU A 74 -1.13 23.83 26.89
C LEU A 74 -1.37 22.40 27.37
N GLN A 75 -2.60 21.94 27.20
CA GLN A 75 -3.04 20.57 27.46
C GLN A 75 -3.32 19.83 26.16
N VAL A 76 -3.37 18.50 26.25
CA VAL A 76 -3.69 17.64 25.09
C VAL A 76 -5.13 17.90 24.67
N GLY A 77 -5.33 18.27 23.41
CA GLY A 77 -6.64 18.57 22.84
C GLY A 77 -6.91 20.06 22.64
N ASP A 78 -6.06 20.93 23.19
CA ASP A 78 -6.18 22.38 22.98
C ASP A 78 -5.96 22.74 21.51
N ALA A 79 -6.78 23.66 21.00
CA ALA A 79 -6.60 24.22 19.66
C ALA A 79 -5.40 25.18 19.65
N VAL A 80 -4.56 25.07 18.62
CA VAL A 80 -3.36 25.90 18.43
C VAL A 80 -3.37 26.55 17.05
N GLN A 81 -2.78 27.74 16.96
CA GLN A 81 -2.68 28.50 15.71
C GLN A 81 -1.24 28.54 15.19
N ALA A 82 -1.07 28.78 13.89
CA ALA A 82 0.25 28.94 13.31
C ALA A 82 0.97 30.15 13.92
N GLY A 83 2.23 29.96 14.33
CA GLY A 83 3.04 30.99 14.97
C GLY A 83 2.82 31.15 16.49
N GLN A 84 1.88 30.40 17.08
CA GLN A 84 1.69 30.38 18.52
C GLN A 84 2.87 29.69 19.22
N THR A 85 3.35 30.30 20.30
CA THR A 85 4.36 29.67 21.17
C THR A 85 3.75 28.48 21.89
N LEU A 86 4.31 27.29 21.65
CA LEU A 86 3.83 26.04 22.25
C LEU A 86 4.59 25.67 23.53
N ALA A 87 5.87 26.01 23.59
CA ALA A 87 6.71 25.80 24.76
C ALA A 87 7.85 26.83 24.78
N GLU A 88 8.29 27.18 25.99
CA GLU A 88 9.47 28.04 26.21
C GLU A 88 10.62 27.18 26.73
N ILE A 89 11.80 27.38 26.14
CA ILE A 89 13.01 26.66 26.52
C ILE A 89 13.99 27.69 27.08
N GLU A 90 14.45 27.47 28.30
CA GLU A 90 15.60 28.16 28.87
C GLU A 90 16.86 27.50 28.29
N PRO A 91 17.60 28.15 27.38
CA PRO A 91 18.76 27.52 26.76
C PRO A 91 19.75 27.10 27.83
N ALA A 92 20.34 25.91 27.69
CA ALA A 92 21.45 25.53 28.54
C ALA A 92 22.51 26.62 28.35
N THR A 93 22.97 27.22 29.45
CA THR A 93 24.07 28.18 29.42
C THR A 93 25.15 27.53 28.58
N SER A 94 25.44 28.10 27.40
CA SER A 94 26.44 27.56 26.49
C SER A 94 27.64 27.26 27.36
N GLY A 95 27.98 25.97 27.54
CA GLY A 95 28.95 25.56 28.55
C GLY A 95 30.11 26.51 28.44
N LEU A 96 30.29 27.32 29.50
CA LEU A 96 31.00 28.61 29.50
C LEU A 96 32.01 28.59 28.37
N LEU A 97 31.87 29.46 27.36
CA LEU A 97 32.87 29.64 26.31
C LEU A 97 34.18 29.98 27.02
N ASP A 98 34.92 28.96 27.43
CA ASP A 98 36.21 29.07 28.07
C ASP A 98 37.05 29.91 27.10
N ALA A 99 37.85 30.82 27.64
CA ALA A 99 38.71 31.68 26.85
C ALA A 99 39.49 30.85 25.80
N ARG A 100 39.85 29.61 26.15
CA ARG A 100 40.42 28.61 25.22
C ARG A 100 39.49 28.27 24.05
N THR A 101 38.25 27.84 24.29
CA THR A 101 37.28 27.51 23.24
C THR A 101 37.01 28.70 22.32
N ARG A 102 36.89 29.91 22.90
CA ARG A 102 36.68 31.13 22.12
C ARG A 102 37.88 31.47 21.23
N SER A 103 39.10 31.39 21.76
CA SER A 103 40.32 31.62 20.98
C SER A 103 40.50 30.58 19.86
N GLN A 104 40.14 29.32 20.10
CA GLN A 104 40.20 28.25 19.11
C GLN A 104 39.20 28.50 17.97
N LEU A 105 37.95 28.86 18.28
CA LEU A 105 36.93 29.20 17.28
C LEU A 105 37.34 30.46 16.48
N GLN A 106 37.91 31.47 17.13
CA GLN A 106 38.43 32.66 16.45
C GLN A 106 39.60 32.34 15.53
N ALA A 107 40.51 31.43 15.93
CA ALA A 107 41.61 30.98 15.08
C ALA A 107 41.09 30.22 13.84
N GLN A 108 40.11 29.34 14.02
CA GLN A 108 39.46 28.63 12.91
C GLN A 108 38.77 29.59 11.94
N LEU A 109 38.07 30.60 12.47
CA LEU A 109 37.39 31.61 11.66
C LEU A 109 38.37 32.43 10.81
N ARG A 110 39.51 32.84 11.39
CA ARG A 110 40.58 33.51 10.65
C ARG A 110 41.20 32.61 9.57
N GLY A 111 41.41 31.32 9.88
CA GLY A 111 41.90 30.35 8.90
C GLY A 111 40.95 30.21 7.70
N ALA A 112 39.66 30.02 7.96
CA ALA A 112 38.65 29.89 6.91
C ALA A 112 38.55 31.15 6.04
N GLN A 113 38.64 32.34 6.64
CA GLN A 113 38.65 33.61 5.91
C GLN A 113 39.88 33.74 4.99
N ALA A 114 41.06 33.36 5.47
CA ALA A 114 42.29 33.37 4.68
C ALA A 114 42.19 32.41 3.47
N THR A 115 41.65 31.20 3.70
CA THR A 115 41.41 30.23 2.61
C THR A 115 40.44 30.79 1.57
N LEU A 116 39.36 31.44 2.01
CA LEU A 116 38.38 32.06 1.11
C LEU A 116 39.00 33.18 0.28
N ALA A 117 39.80 34.06 0.89
CA ALA A 117 40.51 35.12 0.19
C ALA A 117 41.47 34.55 -0.88
N ALA A 118 42.26 33.54 -0.52
CA ALA A 118 43.16 32.87 -1.45
C ALA A 118 42.41 32.17 -2.60
N SER A 119 41.23 31.59 -2.32
CA SER A 119 40.38 31.00 -3.36
C SER A 119 39.84 32.06 -4.32
N ARG A 120 39.43 33.22 -3.81
CA ARG A 120 38.95 34.35 -4.62
C ARG A 120 40.05 34.94 -5.51
N GLN A 121 41.26 35.07 -4.98
CA GLN A 121 42.41 35.52 -5.79
C GLN A 121 42.74 34.51 -6.89
N ARG A 122 42.73 33.21 -6.58
CA ARG A 122 42.94 32.16 -7.61
C ARG A 122 41.86 32.19 -8.70
N SER A 123 40.58 32.36 -8.33
CA SER A 123 39.52 32.47 -9.33
C SER A 123 39.64 33.74 -10.18
N ALA A 124 40.01 34.88 -9.58
CA ALA A 124 40.20 36.12 -10.31
C ALA A 124 41.38 36.04 -11.29
N ALA A 125 42.50 35.43 -10.88
CA ALA A 125 43.65 35.21 -11.75
C ALA A 125 43.30 34.30 -12.94
N ALA A 126 42.61 33.17 -12.68
CA ALA A 126 42.17 32.27 -13.75
C ALA A 126 41.19 32.95 -14.73
N GLN A 127 40.34 33.86 -14.25
CA GLN A 127 39.46 34.65 -15.12
C GLN A 127 40.24 35.65 -15.98
N ALA A 128 41.29 36.27 -15.43
CA ALA A 128 42.14 37.21 -16.18
C ALA A 128 42.96 36.50 -17.28
N GLU A 129 43.43 35.28 -17.02
CA GLU A 129 44.14 34.46 -18.03
C GLU A 129 43.24 34.08 -19.22
N LEU A 130 41.94 33.88 -19.03
CA LEU A 130 40.99 33.59 -20.10
C LEU A 130 40.61 34.81 -20.96
N GLN A 131 40.94 36.02 -20.51
CA GLN A 131 40.64 37.28 -21.21
C GLN A 131 41.81 37.77 -22.09
N LEU A 132 42.96 37.10 -22.03
CA LEU A 132 44.11 37.31 -22.91
C LEU A 132 44.06 36.33 -24.09
#